data_AF-A0A495J110-F1
#
_entry.id   AF-A0A495J110-F1
#
_cell.length_a   1.000
_cell.length_b   1.000
_cell.length_c   1.000
_cell.angle_alpha   90.00
_cell.angle_beta   90.00
_cell.angle_gamma   90.00
#
_symmetry.space_group_name_H-M   'P 1'
#
loop_
_entity.id
_entity.type
_entity.pdbx_description
1 polymer ?
#
loop_
_entity_poly.entity_id
_entity_poly.type
_entity_poly.pdbx_seq_one_letter_code
_entity_poly.pdbx_strand_id
1 'polypeptide(L)'
;MAESKKEESTVEKVERELNHFKEKKTSTESLLKEELKKAQTEYEGLIKDINIKYNVKDIDEEIKRHSYFLRLLKGEIAIPDDLNAKKAKVKPAKVKSKAIEVPEKYEDAKAWNTKILFALSQIESGTNEEVIAKLVELDKAFDVDKTGTTITQTLSSLKGSGRISTNGKKGKKDIYILA
;
A
#
# COMPACT_ATOMS: atom_id res chain seq x y z
N MET A 1 -52.06 -54.79 18.62
CA MET A 1 -50.72 -54.68 19.23
C MET A 1 -49.56 -54.92 18.24
N ALA A 2 -49.76 -55.56 17.08
CA ALA A 2 -48.69 -55.75 16.09
C ALA A 2 -48.44 -54.53 15.16
N GLU A 3 -49.43 -53.67 14.96
CA GLU A 3 -49.31 -52.48 14.10
C GLU A 3 -48.46 -51.35 14.72
N SER A 4 -48.59 -51.07 16.01
CA SER A 4 -47.83 -49.95 16.62
C SER A 4 -46.31 -50.20 16.66
N LYS A 5 -45.86 -51.47 16.75
CA LYS A 5 -44.44 -51.83 16.66
C LYS A 5 -43.85 -51.67 15.25
N LYS A 6 -44.67 -51.79 14.19
CA LYS A 6 -44.24 -51.57 12.81
C LYS A 6 -44.11 -50.08 12.50
N GLU A 7 -45.00 -49.26 13.05
CA GLU A 7 -44.95 -47.79 12.92
C GLU A 7 -43.77 -47.19 13.66
N GLU A 8 -43.49 -47.61 14.91
CA GLU A 8 -42.28 -47.17 15.64
C GLU A 8 -40.99 -47.51 14.85
N SER A 9 -40.93 -48.71 14.26
CA SER A 9 -39.79 -49.12 13.42
C SER A 9 -39.62 -48.29 12.14
N THR A 10 -40.69 -47.71 11.59
CA THR A 10 -40.61 -46.88 10.38
C THR A 10 -40.21 -45.46 10.74
N VAL A 11 -40.74 -44.91 11.84
CA VAL A 11 -40.38 -43.58 12.35
C VAL A 11 -38.89 -43.51 12.70
N GLU A 12 -38.36 -44.48 13.45
CA GLU A 12 -36.93 -44.52 13.80
C GLU A 12 -36.01 -44.64 12.57
N LYS A 13 -36.49 -45.28 11.51
CA LYS A 13 -35.72 -45.41 10.26
C LYS A 13 -35.69 -44.07 9.52
N VAL A 14 -36.82 -43.39 9.42
CA VAL A 14 -36.92 -42.06 8.81
C VAL A 14 -36.10 -41.04 9.61
N GLU A 15 -36.12 -41.07 10.94
CA GLU A 15 -35.31 -40.17 11.77
C GLU A 15 -33.81 -40.37 11.57
N ARG A 16 -33.36 -41.62 11.48
CA ARG A 16 -31.96 -41.95 11.16
C ARG A 16 -31.55 -41.44 9.78
N GLU A 17 -32.38 -41.67 8.77
CA GLU A 17 -32.12 -41.16 7.42
C GLU A 17 -32.07 -39.62 7.41
N LEU A 18 -32.99 -38.97 8.12
CA LEU A 18 -33.07 -37.52 8.20
C LEU A 18 -31.86 -36.90 8.91
N ASN A 19 -31.37 -37.53 9.97
CA ASN A 19 -30.12 -37.14 10.62
C ASN A 19 -28.90 -37.36 9.72
N HIS A 20 -28.84 -38.49 9.02
CA HIS A 20 -27.79 -38.74 8.03
C HIS A 20 -27.75 -37.68 6.93
N PHE A 21 -28.92 -37.26 6.42
CA PHE A 21 -28.99 -36.18 5.43
C PHE A 21 -28.59 -34.82 5.99
N LYS A 22 -28.92 -34.52 7.25
CA LYS A 22 -28.48 -33.29 7.92
C LYS A 22 -26.96 -33.24 8.05
N GLU A 23 -26.34 -34.33 8.49
CA GLU A 23 -24.87 -34.44 8.59
C GLU A 23 -24.20 -34.36 7.22
N LYS A 24 -24.77 -35.02 6.21
CA LYS A 24 -24.27 -34.94 4.84
C LYS A 24 -24.37 -33.52 4.30
N LYS A 25 -25.45 -32.80 4.59
CA LYS A 25 -25.61 -31.40 4.19
C LYS A 25 -24.54 -30.51 4.83
N THR A 26 -24.34 -30.60 6.14
CA THR A 26 -23.34 -29.76 6.84
C THR A 26 -21.92 -30.06 6.38
N SER A 27 -21.58 -31.34 6.18
CA SER A 27 -20.29 -31.74 5.61
C SER A 27 -20.09 -31.18 4.20
N THR A 28 -21.10 -31.30 3.33
CA THR A 28 -21.05 -30.78 1.95
C THR A 28 -20.91 -29.26 1.92
N GLU A 29 -21.65 -28.53 2.77
CA GLU A 29 -21.55 -27.07 2.87
C GLU A 29 -20.18 -26.63 3.37
N SER A 30 -19.57 -27.38 4.28
CA SER A 30 -18.21 -27.11 4.75
C SER A 30 -17.18 -27.28 3.64
N LEU A 31 -17.25 -28.38 2.89
CA LEU A 31 -16.37 -28.65 1.74
C LEU A 31 -16.52 -27.57 0.66
N LEU A 32 -17.76 -27.22 0.32
CA LEU A 32 -18.04 -26.17 -0.65
C LEU A 32 -17.42 -24.82 -0.24
N LYS A 33 -17.54 -24.44 1.04
CA LYS A 33 -16.93 -23.20 1.55
C LYS A 33 -15.41 -23.23 1.46
N GLU A 34 -14.81 -24.38 1.75
CA GLU A 34 -13.35 -24.54 1.68
C GLU A 34 -12.85 -24.44 0.24
N GLU A 35 -13.51 -25.13 -0.69
CA GLU A 35 -13.17 -25.07 -2.13
C GLU A 35 -13.35 -23.67 -2.70
N LEU A 36 -14.46 -22.98 -2.38
CA LEU A 36 -14.68 -21.61 -2.81
C LEU A 36 -13.59 -20.66 -2.29
N LYS A 37 -13.17 -20.84 -1.02
CA LYS A 37 -12.11 -20.01 -0.43
C LYS A 37 -10.76 -20.27 -1.10
N LYS A 38 -10.43 -21.53 -1.41
CA LYS A 38 -9.22 -21.89 -2.15
C LYS A 38 -9.23 -21.26 -3.55
N ALA A 39 -10.31 -21.43 -4.29
CA ALA A 39 -10.46 -20.85 -5.63
C ALA A 39 -10.35 -19.32 -5.64
N GLN A 40 -10.96 -18.64 -4.66
CA GLN A 40 -10.81 -17.19 -4.50
C GLN A 40 -9.36 -16.78 -4.26
N THR A 41 -8.67 -17.48 -3.37
CA THR A 41 -7.27 -17.18 -3.03
C THR A 41 -6.34 -17.37 -4.23
N GLU A 42 -6.53 -18.46 -4.98
CA GLU A 42 -5.78 -18.74 -6.22
C GLU A 42 -6.02 -17.66 -7.28
N TYR A 43 -7.28 -17.27 -7.47
CA TYR A 43 -7.65 -16.24 -8.44
C TYR A 43 -7.07 -14.86 -8.09
N GLU A 44 -7.12 -14.48 -6.81
CA GLU A 44 -6.51 -13.23 -6.33
C GLU A 44 -4.98 -13.23 -6.51
N GLY A 45 -4.33 -14.38 -6.27
CA GLY A 45 -2.90 -14.56 -6.55
C GLY A 45 -2.57 -14.33 -8.02
N LEU A 46 -3.32 -14.96 -8.93
CA LEU A 46 -3.15 -14.80 -10.37
C LEU A 46 -3.34 -13.34 -10.82
N ILE A 47 -4.34 -12.64 -10.28
CA ILE A 47 -4.55 -11.21 -10.59
C ILE A 47 -3.35 -10.37 -10.15
N LYS A 48 -2.82 -10.61 -8.94
CA LYS A 48 -1.64 -9.89 -8.44
C LYS A 48 -0.43 -10.13 -9.34
N ASP A 49 -0.19 -11.38 -9.71
CA ASP A 49 0.93 -11.73 -10.60
C ASP A 49 0.82 -11.07 -11.98
N ILE A 50 -0.39 -11.03 -12.55
CA ILE A 50 -0.66 -10.36 -13.83
C ILE A 50 -0.40 -8.85 -13.70
N ASN A 51 -0.89 -8.21 -12.63
CA ASN A 51 -0.70 -6.77 -12.42
C ASN A 51 0.77 -6.40 -12.19
N ILE A 52 1.55 -7.26 -11.53
CA ILE A 52 2.99 -7.07 -11.37
C ILE A 52 3.69 -7.23 -12.72
N LYS A 53 3.35 -8.27 -13.48
CA LYS A 53 3.98 -8.59 -14.77
C LYS A 53 3.70 -7.54 -15.84
N TYR A 54 2.49 -6.96 -15.83
CA TYR A 54 2.04 -5.98 -16.82
C TYR A 54 1.70 -4.66 -16.13
N ASN A 55 2.68 -4.05 -15.46
CA ASN A 55 2.49 -2.74 -14.86
C ASN A 55 2.49 -1.64 -15.94
N VAL A 56 1.32 -1.42 -16.55
CA VAL A 56 1.11 -0.43 -17.61
C VAL A 56 1.46 0.99 -17.14
N LYS A 57 1.35 1.29 -15.83
CA LYS A 57 1.69 2.61 -15.30
C LYS A 57 3.17 2.93 -15.44
N ASP A 58 4.04 1.96 -15.18
CA ASP A 58 5.49 2.14 -15.32
C ASP A 58 5.85 2.39 -16.79
N ILE A 59 5.19 1.66 -17.69
CA ILE A 59 5.35 1.82 -19.14
C ILE A 59 4.86 3.21 -19.59
N ASP A 60 3.72 3.70 -19.08
CA ASP A 60 3.20 5.04 -19.41
C ASP A 60 4.14 6.16 -18.93
N GLU A 61 4.73 6.03 -17.75
CA GLU A 61 5.73 6.98 -17.25
C GLU A 61 6.99 6.99 -18.11
N GLU A 62 7.43 5.81 -18.54
CA GLU A 62 8.59 5.67 -19.42
C GLU A 62 8.32 6.23 -20.82
N ILE A 63 7.13 6.02 -21.37
CA ILE A 63 6.67 6.64 -22.62
C ILE A 63 6.66 8.16 -22.48
N LYS A 64 6.13 8.72 -21.37
CA LYS A 64 6.14 10.17 -21.13
C LYS A 64 7.55 10.74 -21.09
N ARG A 65 8.49 10.07 -20.40
CA ARG A 65 9.90 10.49 -20.36
C ARG A 65 10.52 10.47 -21.76
N HIS A 66 10.39 9.38 -22.50
CA HIS A 66 11.01 9.25 -23.82
C HIS A 66 10.38 10.20 -24.85
N SER A 67 9.06 10.40 -24.81
CA SER A 67 8.38 11.36 -25.70
C SER A 67 8.76 12.81 -25.38
N TYR A 68 9.02 13.13 -24.11
CA TYR A 68 9.60 14.41 -23.74
C TYR A 68 11.01 14.59 -24.31
N PHE A 69 11.90 13.60 -24.14
CA PHE A 69 13.25 13.64 -24.70
C PHE A 69 13.26 13.76 -26.24
N LEU A 70 12.38 13.03 -26.93
CA LEU A 70 12.25 13.10 -28.38
C LEU A 70 11.81 14.49 -28.86
N ARG A 71 10.87 15.13 -28.15
CA ARG A 71 10.43 16.50 -28.50
C ARG A 71 11.53 17.54 -28.23
N LEU A 72 12.36 17.32 -27.21
CA LEU A 72 13.55 18.13 -26.95
C LEU A 72 14.57 18.02 -28.09
N LEU A 73 14.85 16.79 -28.55
CA LEU A 73 15.80 16.51 -29.63
C LEU A 73 15.32 17.02 -31.00
N LYS A 74 14.01 16.99 -31.26
CA LYS A 74 13.42 17.53 -32.50
C LYS A 74 13.37 19.06 -32.53
N GLY A 75 13.77 19.73 -31.45
CA GLY A 75 13.69 21.19 -31.34
C GLY A 75 12.25 21.73 -31.34
N GLU A 76 11.26 20.87 -31.16
CA GLU A 76 9.83 21.21 -31.18
C GLU A 76 9.35 21.80 -29.85
N ILE A 77 10.19 21.76 -28.81
CA ILE A 77 9.90 22.32 -27.49
C ILE A 77 11.03 23.25 -27.09
N ALA A 78 10.73 24.55 -26.94
CA ALA A 78 11.49 25.42 -26.05
C ALA A 78 11.40 24.81 -24.64
N ILE A 79 12.55 24.54 -24.02
CA ILE A 79 12.68 24.00 -22.65
C ILE A 79 11.55 24.57 -21.79
N PRO A 80 10.59 23.75 -21.30
CA PRO A 80 9.60 24.25 -20.35
C PRO A 80 10.38 24.84 -19.17
N ASP A 81 10.00 26.03 -18.71
CA ASP A 81 10.63 26.75 -17.59
C ASP A 81 10.80 25.92 -16.30
N ASP A 82 10.20 24.72 -16.22
CA ASP A 82 10.30 23.75 -15.12
C ASP A 82 11.62 22.98 -15.03
N LEU A 83 12.52 23.06 -16.02
CA LEU A 83 13.79 22.33 -15.97
C LEU A 83 15.06 23.18 -15.96
N ASN A 84 14.99 24.51 -16.09
CA ASN A 84 16.10 25.38 -15.68
C ASN A 84 15.70 26.86 -15.69
N ALA A 85 15.60 27.42 -14.48
CA ALA A 85 15.67 28.84 -14.15
C ALA A 85 14.52 29.78 -14.58
N LYS A 86 13.63 30.06 -13.62
CA LYS A 86 13.15 31.43 -13.39
C LYS A 86 13.56 31.96 -12.02
N LYS A 87 14.80 32.48 -11.97
CA LYS A 87 15.08 33.72 -11.26
C LYS A 87 14.32 34.86 -11.97
N ALA A 88 13.25 35.34 -11.32
CA ALA A 88 12.62 36.68 -11.40
C ALA A 88 12.14 37.21 -12.78
N LYS A 89 10.95 37.79 -12.93
CA LYS A 89 10.29 38.79 -12.08
C LYS A 89 8.77 38.60 -12.07
N VAL A 90 8.26 37.98 -11.02
CA VAL A 90 6.94 38.32 -10.48
C VAL A 90 7.22 38.95 -9.12
N LYS A 91 6.61 40.10 -8.85
CA LYS A 91 6.76 40.82 -7.58
C LYS A 91 6.53 39.84 -6.40
N PRO A 92 7.33 39.93 -5.34
CA PRO A 92 7.62 38.82 -4.45
C PRO A 92 6.40 38.52 -3.57
N ALA A 93 5.65 37.48 -3.92
CA ALA A 93 4.97 36.73 -2.89
C ALA A 93 6.06 35.94 -2.16
N LYS A 94 6.52 36.46 -1.01
CA LYS A 94 7.33 35.74 -0.04
C LYS A 94 6.65 34.39 0.25
N VAL A 95 6.95 33.36 -0.53
CA VAL A 95 6.86 31.99 -0.03
C VAL A 95 8.01 31.93 0.96
N LYS A 96 7.70 32.30 2.20
CA LYS A 96 8.55 32.05 3.34
C LYS A 96 9.10 30.65 3.12
N SER A 97 10.42 30.50 3.09
CA SER A 97 11.08 29.27 3.50
C SER A 97 10.38 28.88 4.80
N LYS A 98 9.35 28.04 4.70
CA LYS A 98 8.75 27.46 5.88
C LYS A 98 9.86 26.54 6.32
N ALA A 99 10.61 27.02 7.31
CA ALA A 99 11.42 26.17 8.16
C ALA A 99 10.62 24.89 8.35
N ILE A 100 11.25 23.75 8.10
CA ILE A 100 10.60 22.46 8.24
C ILE A 100 10.00 22.46 9.65
N GLU A 101 8.68 22.61 9.74
CA GLU A 101 7.95 22.52 10.99
C GLU A 101 7.89 21.03 11.29
N VAL A 102 9.01 20.51 11.80
CA VAL A 102 9.06 19.23 12.47
C VAL A 102 8.18 19.40 13.71
N PRO A 103 7.11 18.61 13.86
CA PRO A 103 6.28 18.69 15.06
C PRO A 103 7.14 18.32 16.27
N GLU A 104 6.95 19.00 17.40
CA GLU A 104 7.69 18.65 18.64
C GLU A 104 7.23 17.32 19.25
N LYS A 105 6.04 16.85 18.87
CA LYS A 105 5.41 15.63 19.39
C LYS A 105 4.80 14.80 18.28
N TYR A 106 4.87 13.49 18.45
CA TYR A 106 4.15 12.53 17.62
C TYR A 106 2.64 12.58 17.93
N GLU A 107 1.83 12.65 16.88
CA GLU A 107 0.36 12.66 16.98
C GLU A 107 -0.23 11.75 15.91
N ASP A 108 -0.99 10.74 16.33
CA ASP A 108 -1.58 9.73 15.43
C ASP A 108 -2.58 10.31 14.43
N ALA A 109 -3.23 11.42 14.76
CA ALA A 109 -4.22 12.08 13.91
C ALA A 109 -3.59 12.91 12.76
N LYS A 110 -2.27 13.11 12.75
CA LYS A 110 -1.62 13.95 11.73
C LYS A 110 -1.34 13.23 10.42
N ALA A 111 -1.20 14.02 9.36
CA ALA A 111 -0.87 13.53 8.03
C ALA A 111 0.48 12.78 8.01
N TRP A 112 0.60 11.82 7.10
CA TRP A 112 1.81 11.00 6.91
C TRP A 112 3.08 11.83 6.75
N ASN A 113 3.00 12.96 6.04
CA ASN A 113 4.10 13.90 5.87
C ASN A 113 4.67 14.34 7.22
N THR A 114 3.81 14.67 8.18
CA THR A 114 4.18 15.17 9.50
C THR A 114 4.73 14.07 10.39
N LYS A 115 4.13 12.87 10.32
CA LYS A 115 4.62 11.68 11.03
C LYS A 115 6.02 11.27 10.58
N ILE A 116 6.27 11.29 9.27
CA ILE A 116 7.56 10.91 8.69
C ILE A 116 8.64 11.95 9.01
N LEU A 117 8.32 13.25 8.96
CA LEU A 117 9.26 14.29 9.39
C LEU A 117 9.62 14.17 10.87
N PHE A 118 8.67 13.82 11.74
CA PHE A 118 8.94 13.52 13.14
C PHE A 118 9.87 12.31 13.29
N ALA A 119 9.56 11.20 12.63
CA ALA A 119 10.39 10.00 12.68
C ALA A 119 11.82 10.29 12.22
N LEU A 120 12.00 11.01 11.11
CA LEU A 120 13.31 11.43 10.60
C LEU A 120 14.06 12.37 11.56
N SER A 121 13.36 13.21 12.32
CA SER A 121 14.00 14.05 13.34
C SER A 121 14.55 13.27 14.53
N GLN A 122 14.00 12.09 14.80
CA GLN A 122 14.42 11.23 15.92
C GLN A 122 15.56 10.29 15.53
N ILE A 123 15.64 9.88 14.26
CA ILE A 123 16.70 8.96 13.77
C ILE A 123 17.83 9.69 13.05
N GLU A 124 17.68 10.99 12.77
CA GLU A 124 18.58 11.89 12.04
C GLU A 124 18.83 11.51 10.56
N SER A 125 18.99 10.22 10.27
CA SER A 125 19.10 9.64 8.94
C SER A 125 18.60 8.20 8.92
N GLY A 126 17.92 7.78 7.86
CA GLY A 126 17.43 6.40 7.77
C GLY A 126 16.90 6.01 6.40
N THR A 127 16.96 4.71 6.13
CA THR A 127 16.28 4.06 5.01
C THR A 127 14.77 4.00 5.26
N ASN A 128 14.00 3.70 4.21
CA ASN A 128 12.54 3.56 4.30
C ASN A 128 12.12 2.58 5.41
N GLU A 129 12.82 1.45 5.54
CA GLU A 129 12.55 0.45 6.59
C GLU A 129 12.86 0.97 7.99
N GLU A 130 13.93 1.75 8.16
CA GLU A 130 14.30 2.37 9.44
C GLU A 130 13.28 3.45 9.85
N VAL A 131 12.74 4.20 8.88
CA VAL A 131 11.63 5.15 9.11
C VAL A 131 10.34 4.43 9.49
N ILE A 132 9.99 3.34 8.80
CA ILE A 132 8.82 2.51 9.12
C ILE A 132 8.96 1.91 10.52
N ALA A 133 10.12 1.32 10.84
CA ALA A 133 10.40 0.75 12.16
C ALA A 133 10.22 1.80 13.25
N LYS A 134 10.69 3.05 13.02
CA LYS A 134 10.50 4.12 13.99
C LYS A 134 9.04 4.52 14.17
N LEU A 135 8.24 4.50 13.11
CA LEU A 135 6.81 4.78 13.19
C LEU A 135 6.03 3.67 13.92
N VAL A 136 6.45 2.41 13.77
CA VAL A 136 5.90 1.27 14.53
C VAL A 136 6.25 1.37 16.02
N GLU A 137 7.43 1.88 16.36
CA GLU A 137 7.79 2.15 17.77
C GLU A 137 6.91 3.24 18.40
N LEU A 138 6.55 4.25 17.62
CA LEU A 138 5.78 5.42 18.08
C LEU A 138 4.27 5.15 18.14
N ASP A 139 3.75 4.26 17.29
CA ASP A 139 2.36 3.84 17.24
C ASP A 139 2.25 2.32 17.26
N LYS A 140 1.75 1.75 18.36
CA LYS A 140 1.61 0.29 18.49
C LYS A 140 0.43 -0.27 17.69
N ALA A 141 -0.47 0.58 17.17
CA ALA A 141 -1.57 0.18 16.29
C ALA A 141 -1.17 0.18 14.80
N PHE A 142 0.12 0.34 14.52
CA PHE A 142 0.66 0.51 13.19
C PHE A 142 0.63 -0.76 12.34
N ASP A 143 -0.15 -0.75 11.26
CA ASP A 143 -0.26 -1.84 10.28
C ASP A 143 0.74 -1.61 9.12
N VAL A 144 1.90 -2.28 9.20
CA VAL A 144 3.00 -2.13 8.24
C VAL A 144 2.61 -2.56 6.83
N ASP A 145 1.79 -3.62 6.70
CA ASP A 145 1.39 -4.17 5.41
C ASP A 145 0.49 -3.22 4.63
N LYS A 146 -0.37 -2.45 5.33
CA LYS A 146 -1.25 -1.45 4.71
C LYS A 146 -0.57 -0.09 4.48
N THR A 147 0.41 0.27 5.28
CA THR A 147 0.96 1.63 5.31
C THR A 147 2.36 1.77 4.71
N GLY A 148 3.09 0.66 4.50
CA GLY A 148 4.44 0.68 3.93
C GLY A 148 4.52 1.34 2.55
N THR A 149 3.55 1.05 1.66
CA THR A 149 3.47 1.70 0.34
C THR A 149 3.19 3.21 0.47
N THR A 150 2.30 3.59 1.39
CA THR A 150 1.95 5.00 1.65
C THR A 150 3.15 5.78 2.17
N ILE A 151 3.95 5.20 3.07
CA ILE A 151 5.18 5.80 3.57
C ILE A 151 6.19 5.98 2.44
N THR A 152 6.37 4.97 1.60
CA THR A 152 7.30 5.01 0.46
C THR A 152 6.95 6.13 -0.52
N GLN A 153 5.66 6.26 -0.86
CA GLN A 153 5.15 7.34 -1.70
C GLN A 153 5.32 8.70 -1.04
N THR A 154 5.07 8.78 0.27
CA THR A 154 5.20 10.03 1.02
C THR A 154 6.66 10.48 1.13
N LEU A 155 7.61 9.58 1.38
CA LEU A 155 9.05 9.87 1.34
C LEU A 155 9.47 10.40 -0.03
N SER A 156 8.98 9.77 -1.11
CA SER A 156 9.25 10.23 -2.47
C SER A 156 8.68 11.62 -2.74
N SER A 157 7.46 11.90 -2.26
CA SER A 157 6.83 13.22 -2.36
C SER A 157 7.56 14.27 -1.52
N LEU A 158 8.00 13.93 -0.31
CA LEU A 158 8.75 14.82 0.57
C LEU A 158 10.11 15.18 -0.04
N LYS A 159 10.78 14.19 -0.66
CA LYS A 159 12.03 14.38 -1.42
C LYS A 159 11.80 15.31 -2.61
N GLY A 160 10.74 15.07 -3.38
CA GLY A 160 10.35 15.94 -4.50
C GLY A 160 10.02 17.38 -4.09
N SER A 161 9.46 17.57 -2.88
CA SER A 161 9.17 18.89 -2.32
C SER A 161 10.37 19.60 -1.67
N GLY A 162 11.54 18.97 -1.64
CA GLY A 162 12.74 19.52 -1.00
C GLY A 162 12.66 19.59 0.53
N ARG A 163 11.74 18.86 1.16
CA ARG A 163 11.59 18.80 2.63
C ARG A 163 12.51 17.77 3.28
N ILE A 164 12.93 16.77 2.50
CA ILE A 164 13.92 15.77 2.89
C ILE A 164 14.89 15.59 1.73
N SER A 165 16.13 15.22 2.03
CA SER A 165 17.19 14.96 1.07
C SER A 165 17.69 13.52 1.19
N THR A 166 18.47 13.05 0.24
CA THR A 166 19.11 11.73 0.32
C THR A 166 20.59 11.86 0.64
N ASN A 167 21.06 11.24 1.73
CA ASN A 167 22.45 11.26 2.18
C ASN A 167 23.23 10.01 1.73
N GLY A 168 23.00 9.57 0.49
CA GLY A 168 23.61 8.37 -0.07
C GLY A 168 22.69 7.14 -0.06
N LYS A 169 23.30 5.96 -0.16
CA LYS A 169 22.60 4.67 -0.34
C LYS A 169 23.16 3.60 0.58
N LYS A 170 22.28 2.75 1.13
CA LYS A 170 22.60 1.52 1.85
C LYS A 170 22.20 0.34 0.96
N GLY A 171 23.14 -0.16 0.16
CA GLY A 171 22.85 -1.12 -0.91
C GLY A 171 21.99 -0.49 -2.02
N LYS A 172 20.83 -1.08 -2.32
CA LYS A 172 19.87 -0.54 -3.31
C LYS A 172 18.88 0.49 -2.72
N LYS A 173 19.00 0.84 -1.44
CA LYS A 173 18.04 1.70 -0.72
C LYS A 173 18.62 3.09 -0.51
N ASP A 174 17.81 4.12 -0.79
CA ASP A 174 18.15 5.52 -0.48
C ASP A 174 18.10 5.75 1.04
N ILE A 175 19.07 6.52 1.56
CA ILE A 175 19.09 7.00 2.95
C ILE A 175 18.51 8.41 2.96
N TYR A 176 17.40 8.62 3.68
CA TYR A 176 16.71 9.90 3.78
C TYR A 176 17.18 10.69 5.01
N ILE A 177 17.32 12.01 4.85
CA ILE A 177 17.64 12.98 5.90
C ILE A 177 16.72 14.19 5.79
N LEU A 178 16.52 14.95 6.87
CA LEU A 178 15.85 16.26 6.79
C LEU A 178 16.72 17.23 5.96
N ALA A 179 16.07 18.09 5.15
CA ALA A 179 16.75 19.02 4.24
C ALA A 179 17.07 20.37 4.88
#